data_AF-A0A0B2PD92-F1
#
_entry.id   AF-A0A0B2PD92-F1
#
_cell.length_a   1.000
_cell.length_b   1.000
_cell.length_c   1.000
_cell.angle_alpha   90.00
_cell.angle_beta   90.00
_cell.angle_gamma   90.00
#
_symmetry.space_group_name_H-M   'P 1'
#
loop_
_entity.id
_entity.type
_entity.pdbx_description
1 polymer ?
#
loop_
_entity_poly.entity_id
_entity_poly.type
_entity_poly.pdbx_seq_one_letter_code
_entity_poly.pdbx_strand_id
1 'polypeptide(L)'
;MTQPLLLGFGTGTTLMWHVFLGKPFHPGEEPNNSAGSVESVPHTPVHIWTGDRNQPNGEDMGRFYSAGRDPIFYSHHANVDRMLNISKTIKGGKRRDVTDPDWLETAFYFYDENKNLVRVTIKDSLDTKKLGMLTFHGSTKSQNPKNLEKLRRWHAQHFGVGAAQAAEARPSVKFPLTLNSKRSKPRSWNENEEEEKGVEEVLVIDVEYDSTDGVRFDVFINNQGDNEIGPQDSEFAGSFVTLPHSPHVNHNNITKASFRLGSNKRR
;
A
#
# COMPACT_ATOMS: atom_id res chain seq x y z
N MET A 1 20.13 13.06 -7.50
CA MET A 1 19.67 13.03 -8.91
C MET A 1 18.19 12.72 -8.90
N THR A 2 17.35 13.51 -9.56
CA THR A 2 15.92 13.21 -9.75
C THR A 2 15.80 12.12 -10.80
N GLN A 3 15.41 10.92 -10.40
CA GLN A 3 15.25 9.79 -11.31
C GLN A 3 13.87 9.82 -12.01
N PRO A 4 13.79 9.38 -13.28
CA PRO A 4 12.54 9.38 -14.02
C PRO A 4 11.62 8.23 -13.56
N LEU A 5 10.58 8.56 -12.78
CA LEU A 5 9.51 7.63 -12.43
C LEU A 5 8.41 7.66 -13.49
N LEU A 6 8.07 6.56 -14.15
CA LEU A 6 6.96 6.55 -15.13
C LEU A 6 5.65 6.12 -14.49
N LEU A 7 4.61 6.96 -14.61
CA LEU A 7 3.28 6.68 -14.06
C LEU A 7 2.25 6.34 -15.15
N GLY A 8 1.36 5.38 -14.87
CA GLY A 8 0.11 5.11 -15.57
C GLY A 8 -1.07 5.14 -14.58
N PHE A 9 -2.26 5.58 -15.01
CA PHE A 9 -3.45 5.65 -14.15
C PHE A 9 -4.60 4.83 -14.73
N GLY A 10 -5.27 4.06 -13.89
CA GLY A 10 -6.45 3.28 -14.25
C GLY A 10 -7.47 3.18 -13.11
N THR A 11 -8.70 2.84 -13.47
CA THR A 11 -9.77 2.49 -12.52
C THR A 11 -9.94 0.98 -12.53
N GLY A 12 -10.23 0.41 -11.36
CA GLY A 12 -10.44 -1.03 -11.25
C GLY A 12 -11.38 -1.35 -10.10
N THR A 13 -12.09 -2.45 -10.28
CA THR A 13 -12.84 -3.12 -9.22
C THR A 13 -11.88 -4.08 -8.53
N THR A 14 -11.83 -4.09 -7.20
CA THR A 14 -10.90 -4.97 -6.48
C THR A 14 -11.44 -5.39 -5.13
N LEU A 15 -11.15 -6.64 -4.75
CA LEU A 15 -11.40 -7.15 -3.41
C LEU A 15 -10.51 -6.38 -2.42
N MET A 16 -11.10 -5.94 -1.30
CA MET A 16 -10.37 -5.17 -0.29
C MET A 16 -9.13 -5.91 0.27
N TRP A 17 -9.10 -7.24 0.19
CA TRP A 17 -7.89 -8.02 0.50
C TRP A 17 -6.70 -7.69 -0.39
N HIS A 18 -6.88 -7.41 -1.68
CA HIS A 18 -5.75 -7.04 -2.55
C HIS A 18 -5.19 -5.65 -2.21
N VAL A 19 -5.98 -4.78 -1.60
CA VAL A 19 -5.50 -3.48 -1.09
C VAL A 19 -4.73 -3.67 0.22
N PHE A 20 -5.05 -4.70 1.01
CA PHE A 20 -4.38 -4.96 2.28
C PHE A 20 -3.12 -5.84 2.13
N LEU A 21 -3.22 -6.96 1.41
CA LEU A 21 -2.17 -7.97 1.25
C LEU A 21 -1.34 -7.80 -0.03
N GLY A 22 -1.82 -7.02 -1.00
CA GLY A 22 -1.23 -6.94 -2.33
C GLY A 22 -1.92 -7.86 -3.35
N LYS A 23 -1.48 -7.80 -4.61
CA LYS A 23 -2.03 -8.69 -5.65
C LYS A 23 -1.57 -10.14 -5.45
N PRO A 24 -2.39 -11.12 -5.85
CA PRO A 24 -1.93 -12.50 -5.98
C PRO A 24 -0.68 -12.59 -6.86
N PHE A 25 0.22 -13.50 -6.52
CA PHE A 25 1.39 -13.83 -7.32
C PHE A 25 1.40 -15.33 -7.54
N HIS A 26 1.24 -15.76 -8.78
CA HIS A 26 1.14 -17.18 -9.12
C HIS A 26 2.44 -17.72 -9.72
N PRO A 27 2.71 -19.03 -9.61
CA PRO A 27 3.88 -19.65 -10.22
C PRO A 27 3.96 -19.38 -11.73
N GLY A 28 5.12 -18.92 -12.20
CA GLY A 28 5.35 -18.62 -13.62
C GLY A 28 4.96 -17.20 -14.04
N GLU A 29 4.39 -16.40 -13.14
CA GLU A 29 4.21 -14.97 -13.38
C GLU A 29 5.50 -14.18 -13.11
N GLU A 30 5.66 -13.06 -13.80
CA GLU A 30 6.66 -12.07 -13.46
C GLU A 30 6.27 -11.38 -12.14
N PRO A 31 7.24 -11.00 -11.27
CA PRO A 31 6.95 -10.27 -10.04
C PRO A 31 6.12 -9.02 -10.31
N ASN A 32 4.88 -9.00 -9.83
CA ASN A 32 3.92 -7.94 -10.14
C ASN A 32 4.00 -6.72 -9.20
N ASN A 33 4.98 -6.73 -8.26
CA ASN A 33 5.33 -5.71 -7.25
C ASN A 33 4.16 -4.81 -6.84
N SER A 34 3.04 -5.43 -6.49
CA SER A 34 1.84 -4.73 -6.04
C SER A 34 1.67 -4.97 -4.55
N ALA A 35 2.52 -4.26 -3.79
CA ALA A 35 2.57 -4.36 -2.34
C ALA A 35 1.24 -3.99 -1.69
N GLY A 36 0.92 -4.66 -0.60
CA GLY A 36 -0.23 -4.34 0.24
C GLY A 36 -0.07 -2.98 0.94
N SER A 37 -1.17 -2.43 1.43
CA SER A 37 -1.15 -1.13 2.13
C SER A 37 -0.19 -1.11 3.31
N VAL A 38 -0.21 -2.15 4.17
CA VAL A 38 0.66 -2.24 5.37
C VAL A 38 2.12 -2.46 4.98
N GLU A 39 2.39 -3.21 3.92
CA GLU A 39 3.74 -3.48 3.39
C GLU A 39 4.41 -2.20 2.87
N SER A 40 3.66 -1.36 2.14
CA SER A 40 4.12 -0.03 1.73
C SER A 40 4.25 0.88 2.95
N VAL A 41 3.18 1.10 3.71
CA VAL A 41 3.16 1.97 4.89
C VAL A 41 2.26 1.36 5.98
N PRO A 42 2.79 1.09 7.20
CA PRO A 42 4.01 1.66 7.78
C PRO A 42 5.26 0.78 7.72
N HIS A 43 5.20 -0.45 7.18
CA HIS A 43 6.32 -1.40 7.23
C HIS A 43 7.61 -0.83 6.62
N THR A 44 7.58 -0.41 5.35
CA THR A 44 8.78 0.09 4.66
C THR A 44 9.40 1.33 5.33
N PRO A 45 8.63 2.35 5.76
CA PRO A 45 9.18 3.47 6.51
C PRO A 45 9.93 3.08 7.80
N VAL A 46 9.48 2.05 8.53
CA VAL A 46 10.16 1.60 9.75
C VAL A 46 11.51 0.97 9.41
N HIS A 47 11.58 0.16 8.34
CA HIS A 47 12.85 -0.35 7.82
C HIS A 47 13.83 0.79 7.48
N ILE A 48 13.38 1.77 6.69
CA ILE A 48 14.21 2.92 6.27
C ILE A 48 14.65 3.75 7.47
N TRP A 49 13.76 3.98 8.46
CA TRP A 49 14.07 4.79 9.63
C TRP A 49 15.06 4.12 10.57
N THR A 50 14.99 2.79 10.69
CA THR A 50 15.82 2.02 11.62
C THR A 50 17.20 1.69 11.04
N GLY A 51 17.34 1.60 9.72
CA GLY A 51 18.63 1.34 9.06
C GLY A 51 19.68 2.42 9.33
N ASP A 52 20.96 2.02 9.45
CA ASP A 52 22.07 2.94 9.71
C ASP A 52 22.57 3.58 8.41
N ARG A 53 22.36 4.88 8.28
CA ARG A 53 22.78 5.67 7.10
C ARG A 53 24.29 5.73 6.89
N ASN A 54 25.10 5.33 7.89
CA ASN A 54 26.55 5.28 7.76
C ASN A 54 27.04 3.95 7.16
N GLN A 55 26.16 2.94 7.04
CA GLN A 55 26.45 1.70 6.36
C GLN A 55 26.30 1.87 4.84
N PRO A 56 27.08 1.14 4.02
CA PRO A 56 27.13 1.35 2.57
C PRO A 56 25.77 1.22 1.88
N ASN A 57 24.86 0.42 2.43
CA ASN A 57 23.52 0.23 1.90
C ASN A 57 22.42 0.50 2.93
N GLY A 58 22.70 1.09 4.09
CA GLY A 58 21.67 1.32 5.11
C GLY A 58 21.39 0.11 6.01
N GLU A 59 22.34 -0.83 6.11
CA GLU A 59 22.26 -2.00 6.97
C GLU A 59 22.02 -1.64 8.45
N ASP A 60 21.44 -2.52 9.26
CA ASP A 60 20.83 -3.80 8.86
C ASP A 60 19.38 -3.62 8.39
N MET A 61 18.55 -2.90 9.15
CA MET A 61 17.10 -2.77 8.87
C MET A 61 16.75 -2.09 7.54
N GLY A 62 17.62 -1.26 6.96
CA GLY A 62 17.36 -0.54 5.71
C GLY A 62 17.50 -1.38 4.43
N ARG A 63 17.84 -2.69 4.54
CA ARG A 63 17.93 -3.62 3.40
C ARG A 63 17.40 -5.00 3.76
N PHE A 64 16.61 -5.60 2.88
CA PHE A 64 16.01 -6.92 3.15
C PHE A 64 17.03 -8.04 3.40
N TYR A 65 18.18 -8.00 2.72
CA TYR A 65 19.20 -9.05 2.85
C TYR A 65 19.89 -9.08 4.23
N SER A 66 19.87 -7.96 4.95
CA SER A 66 20.53 -7.79 6.24
C SER A 66 19.56 -7.51 7.40
N ALA A 67 18.31 -7.11 7.13
CA ALA A 67 17.35 -6.72 8.16
C ALA A 67 17.18 -7.76 9.27
N GLY A 68 17.13 -9.06 8.93
CA GLY A 68 17.01 -10.15 9.91
C GLY A 68 18.22 -10.33 10.85
N ARG A 69 19.34 -9.62 10.63
CA ARG A 69 20.51 -9.61 11.52
C ARG A 69 20.28 -8.72 12.74
N ASP A 70 19.41 -7.72 12.63
CA ASP A 70 19.00 -6.89 13.75
C ASP A 70 17.81 -7.54 14.49
N PRO A 71 17.93 -7.87 15.78
CA PRO A 71 16.83 -8.47 16.55
C PRO A 71 15.52 -7.65 16.54
N ILE A 72 15.57 -6.33 16.31
CA ILE A 72 14.37 -5.49 16.25
C ILE A 72 13.47 -5.85 15.06
N PHE A 73 14.02 -6.46 14.00
CA PHE A 73 13.30 -6.97 12.84
C PHE A 73 12.13 -7.87 13.25
N TYR A 74 12.38 -8.82 14.15
CA TYR A 74 11.37 -9.76 14.60
C TYR A 74 10.26 -9.08 15.41
N SER A 75 10.61 -8.07 16.22
CA SER A 75 9.61 -7.28 16.96
C SER A 75 8.79 -6.38 16.04
N HIS A 76 9.42 -5.81 15.01
CA HIS A 76 8.75 -5.05 13.97
C HIS A 76 7.73 -5.93 13.23
N HIS A 77 8.16 -7.09 12.74
CA HIS A 77 7.30 -8.04 12.03
C HIS A 77 6.22 -8.66 12.91
N ALA A 78 6.46 -8.83 14.22
CA ALA A 78 5.41 -9.24 15.16
C ALA A 78 4.26 -8.21 15.22
N ASN A 79 4.56 -6.92 15.14
CA ASN A 79 3.52 -5.89 15.09
C ASN A 79 2.86 -5.79 13.70
N VAL A 80 3.57 -6.11 12.62
CA VAL A 80 2.99 -6.25 11.26
C VAL A 80 2.02 -7.43 11.22
N ASP A 81 2.38 -8.58 11.77
CA ASP A 81 1.49 -9.74 11.94
C ASP A 81 0.25 -9.37 12.77
N ARG A 82 0.44 -8.60 13.85
CA ARG A 82 -0.66 -8.06 14.65
C ARG A 82 -1.62 -7.19 13.83
N MET A 83 -1.14 -6.45 12.81
CA MET A 83 -2.03 -5.64 11.95
C MET A 83 -2.99 -6.51 11.13
N LEU A 84 -2.57 -7.70 10.70
CA LEU A 84 -3.46 -8.67 10.03
C LEU A 84 -4.60 -9.11 10.96
N ASN A 85 -4.30 -9.37 12.22
CA ASN A 85 -5.33 -9.70 13.21
C ASN A 85 -6.26 -8.51 13.50
N ILE A 86 -5.71 -7.30 13.67
CA ILE A 86 -6.53 -6.10 13.89
C ILE A 86 -7.46 -5.84 12.71
N SER A 87 -6.98 -5.98 11.47
CA SER A 87 -7.79 -5.68 10.28
C SER A 87 -9.07 -6.52 10.22
N LYS A 88 -9.03 -7.77 10.70
CA LYS A 88 -10.19 -8.67 10.86
C LYS A 88 -11.19 -8.20 11.92
N THR A 89 -10.77 -7.41 12.91
CA THR A 89 -11.63 -6.90 14.00
C THR A 89 -12.30 -5.55 13.72
N ILE A 90 -11.81 -4.79 12.73
CA ILE A 90 -12.34 -3.47 12.41
C ILE A 90 -13.75 -3.62 11.83
N LYS A 91 -14.76 -3.18 12.58
CA LYS A 91 -16.18 -3.21 12.17
C LYS A 91 -16.40 -2.32 10.95
N GLY A 92 -17.21 -2.82 10.01
CA GLY A 92 -17.64 -2.11 8.80
C GLY A 92 -16.65 -2.25 7.64
N GLY A 93 -17.15 -2.66 6.47
CA GLY A 93 -16.37 -2.93 5.26
C GLY A 93 -16.40 -4.41 4.83
N LYS A 94 -16.03 -4.67 3.57
CA LYS A 94 -16.03 -6.01 2.95
C LYS A 94 -14.72 -6.80 3.23
N ARG A 95 -14.20 -6.74 4.46
CA ARG A 95 -12.96 -7.44 4.88
C ARG A 95 -13.31 -8.87 5.28
N ARG A 96 -12.93 -9.86 4.46
CA ARG A 96 -13.71 -11.10 4.34
C ARG A 96 -12.97 -12.44 4.29
N ASP A 97 -11.81 -12.63 4.89
CA ASP A 97 -10.84 -13.72 4.60
C ASP A 97 -10.60 -14.01 3.09
N VAL A 98 -9.40 -14.47 2.74
CA VAL A 98 -9.09 -14.84 1.36
C VAL A 98 -9.52 -16.30 1.17
N THR A 99 -10.35 -16.56 0.16
CA THR A 99 -10.87 -17.90 -0.14
C THR A 99 -10.24 -18.53 -1.39
N ASP A 100 -9.24 -17.86 -1.97
CA ASP A 100 -8.53 -18.33 -3.14
C ASP A 100 -7.71 -19.60 -2.79
N PRO A 101 -7.99 -20.76 -3.41
CA PRO A 101 -7.26 -21.99 -3.12
C PRO A 101 -5.77 -21.88 -3.45
N ASP A 102 -5.38 -21.14 -4.49
CA ASP A 102 -3.96 -21.01 -4.87
C ASP A 102 -3.18 -20.28 -3.77
N TRP A 103 -3.79 -19.24 -3.20
CA TRP A 103 -3.23 -18.53 -2.06
C TRP A 103 -3.22 -19.42 -0.81
N LEU A 104 -4.34 -20.08 -0.49
CA LEU A 104 -4.47 -20.90 0.72
C LEU A 104 -3.52 -22.10 0.76
N GLU A 105 -3.29 -22.75 -0.39
CA GLU A 105 -2.44 -23.93 -0.53
C GLU A 105 -0.97 -23.58 -0.82
N THR A 106 -0.64 -22.30 -0.98
CA THR A 106 0.74 -21.82 -1.09
C THR A 106 1.52 -22.27 0.15
N ALA A 107 2.72 -22.83 -0.09
CA ALA A 107 3.52 -23.45 0.95
C ALA A 107 4.93 -22.88 1.02
N PHE A 108 5.43 -22.81 2.25
CA PHE A 108 6.78 -22.37 2.59
C PHE A 108 7.48 -23.46 3.41
N TYR A 109 8.81 -23.40 3.46
CA TYR A 109 9.62 -24.35 4.22
C TYR A 109 10.44 -23.59 5.28
N PHE A 110 10.35 -24.04 6.52
CA PHE A 110 11.09 -23.48 7.65
C PHE A 110 11.77 -24.59 8.44
N TYR A 111 12.89 -24.27 9.09
CA TYR A 111 13.45 -25.14 10.11
C TYR A 111 12.73 -24.89 11.44
N ASP A 112 12.31 -25.97 12.10
CA ASP A 112 11.78 -25.92 13.46
C ASP A 112 12.91 -25.85 14.51
N GLU A 113 12.54 -25.73 15.79
CA GLU A 113 13.48 -25.70 16.91
C GLU A 113 14.32 -26.98 17.06
N ASN A 114 13.87 -28.07 16.46
CA ASN A 114 14.52 -29.39 16.46
C ASN A 114 15.37 -29.62 15.19
N LYS A 115 15.53 -28.59 14.34
CA LYS A 115 16.28 -28.62 13.07
C LYS A 115 15.66 -29.52 12.00
N ASN A 116 14.36 -29.81 12.09
CA ASN A 116 13.63 -30.48 11.02
C ASN A 116 13.14 -29.45 9.99
N LEU A 117 13.21 -29.81 8.72
CA LEU A 117 12.62 -29.01 7.65
C LEU A 117 11.11 -29.28 7.58
N VAL A 118 10.29 -28.29 7.89
CA VAL A 118 8.83 -28.39 7.96
C VAL A 118 8.19 -27.59 6.84
N ARG A 119 7.24 -28.22 6.13
CA ARG A 119 6.38 -27.55 5.15
C ARG A 119 5.17 -26.96 5.85
N VAL A 120 4.93 -25.67 5.68
CA VAL A 120 3.75 -24.96 6.22
C VAL A 120 2.93 -24.37 5.07
N THR A 121 1.62 -24.24 5.23
CA THR A 121 0.74 -23.63 4.24
C THR A 121 0.09 -22.37 4.79
N ILE A 122 -0.32 -21.44 3.91
CA ILE A 122 -0.96 -20.18 4.32
C ILE A 122 -2.25 -20.44 5.12
N LYS A 123 -3.09 -21.39 4.68
CA LYS A 123 -4.34 -21.72 5.40
C LYS A 123 -4.12 -22.13 6.85
N ASP A 124 -2.99 -22.77 7.16
CA ASP A 124 -2.66 -23.22 8.52
C ASP A 124 -2.19 -22.07 9.43
N SER A 125 -1.82 -20.91 8.85
CA SER A 125 -1.32 -19.74 9.60
C SER A 125 -2.36 -18.64 9.82
N LEU A 126 -3.59 -18.77 9.30
CA LEU A 126 -4.60 -17.70 9.38
C LEU A 126 -5.23 -17.51 10.76
N ASP A 127 -5.20 -18.55 11.59
CA ASP A 127 -5.72 -18.56 12.95
C ASP A 127 -4.57 -18.63 13.95
N THR A 128 -4.17 -17.48 14.46
CA THR A 128 -3.08 -17.35 15.42
C THR A 128 -3.32 -18.11 16.72
N LYS A 129 -4.58 -18.41 17.08
CA LYS A 129 -4.88 -19.22 18.27
C LYS A 129 -4.46 -20.67 18.08
N LYS A 130 -4.62 -21.22 16.87
CA LYS A 130 -4.15 -22.58 16.54
C LYS A 130 -2.62 -22.67 16.56
N LEU A 131 -1.94 -21.57 16.27
CA LEU A 131 -0.49 -21.44 16.39
C LEU A 131 -0.02 -21.24 17.85
N GLY A 132 -0.93 -21.20 18.82
CA GLY A 132 -0.60 -20.96 20.23
C GLY A 132 -0.23 -19.51 20.54
N MET A 133 -0.48 -18.57 19.61
CA MET A 133 -0.16 -17.16 19.79
C MET A 133 -1.36 -16.39 20.38
N LEU A 134 -1.10 -15.62 21.43
CA LEU A 134 -2.09 -14.72 22.02
C LEU A 134 -1.88 -13.29 21.50
N THR A 135 -2.81 -12.81 20.67
CA THR A 135 -2.79 -11.42 20.23
C THR A 135 -3.42 -10.51 21.29
N PHE A 136 -2.62 -9.64 21.90
CA PHE A 136 -3.13 -8.59 22.80
C PHE A 136 -3.95 -7.56 22.01
N HIS A 137 -5.26 -7.52 22.29
CA HIS A 137 -6.19 -6.52 21.77
C HIS A 137 -6.14 -5.27 22.66
N GLY A 138 -5.01 -4.57 22.67
CA GLY A 138 -4.97 -3.20 23.18
C GLY A 138 -5.92 -2.32 22.37
N SER A 139 -6.65 -1.42 23.05
CA SER A 139 -7.54 -0.45 22.41
C SER A 139 -6.82 0.27 21.27
N THR A 140 -7.22 0.00 20.04
CA THR A 140 -6.83 0.84 18.90
C THR A 140 -7.57 2.15 19.08
N LYS A 141 -6.89 3.18 19.59
CA LYS A 141 -7.42 4.55 19.52
C LYS A 141 -7.52 4.89 18.04
N SER A 142 -8.73 4.81 17.49
CA SER A 142 -9.04 5.32 16.16
C SER A 142 -8.50 6.76 16.08
N GLN A 143 -7.67 7.05 15.08
CA GLN A 143 -7.21 8.42 14.89
C GLN A 143 -8.42 9.32 14.59
N ASN A 144 -8.44 10.44 15.34
CA ASN A 144 -9.40 11.53 15.41
C ASN A 144 -10.59 11.55 14.40
N PRO A 145 -11.85 11.47 14.87
CA PRO A 145 -13.04 11.77 14.06
C PRO A 145 -13.10 13.24 13.58
N LYS A 146 -12.23 14.14 14.07
CA LYS A 146 -12.19 15.56 13.69
C LYS A 146 -11.85 15.79 12.21
N ASN A 147 -11.05 14.92 11.59
CA ASN A 147 -10.72 15.01 10.16
C ASN A 147 -11.89 14.55 9.28
N LEU A 148 -12.69 13.58 9.75
CA LEU A 148 -13.89 13.11 9.06
C LEU A 148 -15.00 14.18 9.04
N GLU A 149 -15.15 14.95 10.11
CA GLU A 149 -16.14 16.03 10.18
C GLU A 149 -15.75 17.26 9.33
N LYS A 150 -14.44 17.56 9.23
CA LYS A 150 -13.91 18.56 8.30
C LYS A 150 -14.16 18.15 6.85
N LEU A 151 -13.89 16.88 6.49
CA LEU A 151 -14.16 16.32 5.17
C LEU A 151 -15.67 16.32 4.83
N ARG A 152 -16.53 15.95 5.78
CA ARG A 152 -18.00 16.00 5.62
C ARG A 152 -18.52 17.43 5.38
N ARG A 153 -18.04 18.40 6.15
CA ARG A 153 -18.39 19.82 5.96
C ARG A 153 -17.91 20.36 4.62
N TRP A 154 -16.72 19.95 4.18
CA TRP A 154 -16.17 20.31 2.87
C TRP A 154 -16.98 19.70 1.70
N HIS A 155 -17.34 18.41 1.78
CA HIS A 155 -18.21 17.78 0.79
C HIS A 155 -19.57 18.46 0.69
N ALA A 156 -20.18 18.81 1.83
CA ALA A 156 -21.45 19.54 1.85
C ALA A 156 -21.34 20.96 1.25
N GLN A 157 -20.19 21.62 1.39
CA GLN A 157 -19.95 22.98 0.89
C GLN A 157 -19.56 23.05 -0.59
N HIS A 158 -19.02 21.98 -1.18
CA HIS A 158 -18.48 22.00 -2.55
C HIS A 158 -19.16 21.03 -3.52
N PHE A 159 -19.90 20.05 -3.01
CA PHE A 159 -20.68 19.10 -3.83
C PHE A 159 -22.18 19.19 -3.55
N GLY A 160 -22.60 19.98 -2.55
CA GLY A 160 -23.98 20.41 -2.36
C GLY A 160 -24.25 21.72 -3.10
N VAL A 161 -24.89 21.63 -4.27
CA VAL A 161 -25.42 22.77 -5.05
C VAL A 161 -24.33 23.71 -5.62
N GLY A 162 -23.67 23.28 -6.70
CA GLY A 162 -22.71 24.15 -7.41
C GLY A 162 -21.94 23.48 -8.54
N ALA A 163 -22.59 22.61 -9.32
CA ALA A 163 -22.00 22.01 -10.52
C ALA A 163 -21.88 23.04 -11.66
N ALA A 164 -21.02 24.06 -11.53
CA ALA A 164 -20.65 24.95 -12.63
C ALA A 164 -19.51 25.88 -12.21
N GLN A 165 -18.24 25.47 -12.35
CA GLN A 165 -17.11 26.41 -12.62
C GLN A 165 -15.71 25.76 -12.75
N ALA A 166 -15.54 24.44 -12.65
CA ALA A 166 -14.22 23.80 -12.80
C ALA A 166 -13.96 23.17 -14.19
N ALA A 167 -14.70 23.61 -15.22
CA ALA A 167 -14.64 23.08 -16.59
C ALA A 167 -13.76 23.93 -17.53
N GLU A 168 -12.77 24.66 -17.02
CA GLU A 168 -11.79 25.31 -17.89
C GLU A 168 -10.61 24.37 -18.19
N ALA A 169 -10.58 23.93 -19.46
CA ALA A 169 -9.45 23.43 -20.25
C ALA A 169 -8.29 22.78 -19.47
N ARG A 170 -8.40 21.48 -19.16
CA ARG A 170 -7.26 20.70 -18.68
C ARG A 170 -6.54 20.02 -19.87
N PRO A 171 -5.22 20.19 -20.02
CA PRO A 171 -4.47 19.59 -21.14
C PRO A 171 -4.59 18.07 -21.10
N SER A 172 -4.71 17.43 -22.27
CA SER A 172 -4.64 15.98 -22.39
C SER A 172 -3.25 15.52 -21.94
N VAL A 173 -3.17 14.86 -20.79
CA VAL A 173 -1.91 14.35 -20.26
C VAL A 173 -1.61 13.04 -20.99
N LYS A 174 -0.45 12.96 -21.67
CA LYS A 174 0.01 11.74 -22.35
C LYS A 174 0.81 10.89 -21.39
N PHE A 175 0.51 9.59 -21.37
CA PHE A 175 1.24 8.59 -20.60
C PHE A 175 2.26 7.87 -21.49
N PRO A 176 3.38 7.37 -20.93
CA PRO A 176 3.75 7.42 -19.51
C PRO A 176 4.26 8.81 -19.05
N LEU A 177 4.06 9.14 -17.77
CA LEU A 177 4.48 10.42 -17.19
C LEU A 177 5.71 10.29 -16.33
N THR A 178 6.74 11.11 -16.58
CA THR A 178 7.93 11.15 -15.74
C THR A 178 7.76 12.08 -14.53
N LEU A 179 7.84 11.54 -13.31
CA LEU A 179 7.71 12.32 -12.07
C LEU A 179 9.02 13.02 -11.68
N ASN A 180 9.41 14.06 -12.43
CA ASN A 180 10.60 14.87 -12.15
C ASN A 180 10.30 16.15 -11.34
N SER A 181 9.03 16.48 -11.10
CA SER A 181 8.60 17.75 -10.47
C SER A 181 7.50 17.57 -9.42
N LYS A 182 7.37 18.56 -8.52
CA LYS A 182 6.57 18.53 -7.28
C LYS A 182 5.06 18.34 -7.45
N ARG A 183 4.49 18.31 -8.66
CA ARG A 183 3.03 18.17 -8.84
C ARG A 183 2.63 17.72 -10.24
N SER A 184 2.15 16.49 -10.37
CA SER A 184 1.42 16.00 -11.55
C SER A 184 -0.05 15.81 -11.20
N LYS A 185 -0.97 16.49 -11.91
CA LYS A 185 -2.42 16.38 -11.70
C LYS A 185 -3.04 15.49 -12.80
N PRO A 186 -3.43 14.24 -12.50
CA PRO A 186 -4.23 13.43 -13.42
C PRO A 186 -5.73 13.85 -13.42
N ARG A 187 -6.43 13.33 -14.44
CA ARG A 187 -7.79 13.63 -14.93
C ARG A 187 -8.91 13.73 -13.87
N SER A 188 -9.96 14.51 -14.18
CA SER A 188 -11.23 14.57 -13.41
C SER A 188 -12.17 13.42 -13.75
N TRP A 189 -12.94 12.99 -12.75
CA TRP A 189 -13.79 11.80 -12.75
C TRP A 189 -15.23 12.09 -13.20
N ASN A 190 -15.87 11.11 -13.85
CA ASN A 190 -17.30 11.11 -14.17
C ASN A 190 -18.02 10.11 -13.25
N GLU A 191 -19.04 10.54 -12.51
CA GLU A 191 -19.76 9.74 -11.48
C GLU A 191 -20.87 8.84 -12.03
N ASN A 192 -20.72 8.28 -13.23
CA ASN A 192 -21.82 7.61 -13.93
C ASN A 192 -21.61 6.10 -14.10
N GLU A 193 -21.36 5.36 -13.02
CA GLU A 193 -21.50 3.89 -13.05
C GLU A 193 -22.20 3.39 -11.78
N GLU A 194 -23.21 2.55 -11.95
CA GLU A 194 -24.01 1.98 -10.86
C GLU A 194 -23.12 1.11 -9.95
N GLU A 195 -23.18 1.35 -8.63
CA GLU A 195 -22.42 0.59 -7.64
C GLU A 195 -22.85 -0.88 -7.59
N GLU A 196 -22.04 -1.79 -8.12
CA GLU A 196 -22.21 -3.22 -7.84
C GLU A 196 -21.91 -3.55 -6.36
N LYS A 197 -22.88 -4.21 -5.71
CA LYS A 197 -22.77 -4.67 -4.31
C LYS A 197 -21.61 -5.66 -4.13
N GLY A 198 -20.43 -5.19 -3.79
CA GLY A 198 -19.28 -6.07 -3.53
C GLY A 198 -17.94 -5.49 -3.94
N VAL A 199 -17.99 -4.50 -4.83
CA VAL A 199 -16.81 -3.85 -5.41
C VAL A 199 -16.48 -2.55 -4.67
N GLU A 200 -15.20 -2.27 -4.44
CA GLU A 200 -14.72 -0.93 -4.09
C GLU A 200 -14.02 -0.31 -5.30
N GLU A 201 -14.26 0.98 -5.50
CA GLU A 201 -13.54 1.77 -6.50
C GLU A 201 -12.12 2.03 -5.97
N VAL A 202 -11.12 1.64 -6.76
CA VAL A 202 -9.70 1.75 -6.40
C VAL A 202 -8.99 2.58 -7.45
N LEU A 203 -8.22 3.57 -6.98
CA LEU A 203 -7.24 4.27 -7.82
C LEU A 203 -6.04 3.36 -8.00
N VAL A 204 -5.73 3.02 -9.25
CA VAL A 204 -4.55 2.22 -9.61
C VAL A 204 -3.52 3.12 -10.27
N ILE A 205 -2.30 3.11 -9.74
CA ILE A 205 -1.15 3.83 -10.26
C ILE A 205 -0.07 2.81 -10.59
N ASP A 206 0.20 2.61 -11.88
CA ASP A 206 1.31 1.77 -12.33
C ASP A 206 2.59 2.61 -12.38
N VAL A 207 3.69 2.04 -11.87
CA VAL A 207 4.94 2.75 -11.60
C VAL A 207 6.10 1.96 -12.19
N GLU A 208 6.99 2.64 -12.91
CA GLU A 208 8.28 2.10 -13.33
C GLU A 208 9.42 2.90 -12.66
N TYR A 209 10.36 2.20 -12.02
CA TYR A 209 11.42 2.81 -11.22
C TYR A 209 12.67 1.93 -11.08
N ASP A 210 13.81 2.51 -10.70
CA ASP A 210 15.03 1.76 -10.35
C ASP A 210 14.92 1.21 -8.91
N SER A 211 14.97 -0.12 -8.76
CA SER A 211 14.84 -0.77 -7.45
C SER A 211 16.05 -0.58 -6.52
N THR A 212 17.18 -0.09 -7.03
CA THR A 212 18.41 0.07 -6.25
C THR A 212 18.44 1.30 -5.35
N ASP A 213 17.63 2.31 -5.65
CA ASP A 213 17.65 3.61 -4.94
C ASP A 213 16.50 3.81 -3.94
N GLY A 214 15.47 2.97 -3.99
CA GLY A 214 14.26 3.13 -3.18
C GLY A 214 13.48 4.39 -3.55
N VAL A 215 12.16 4.26 -3.63
CA VAL A 215 11.31 5.32 -4.15
C VAL A 215 10.22 5.65 -3.16
N ARG A 216 9.93 6.95 -3.05
CA ARG A 216 8.74 7.43 -2.37
C ARG A 216 8.05 8.53 -3.17
N PHE A 217 6.73 8.43 -3.31
CA PHE A 217 5.89 9.55 -3.68
C PHE A 217 4.57 9.53 -2.90
N ASP A 218 4.03 10.72 -2.67
CA ASP A 218 2.81 10.95 -1.92
C ASP A 218 1.66 11.32 -2.88
N VAL A 219 0.49 10.74 -2.69
CA VAL A 219 -0.69 10.94 -3.54
C VAL A 219 -1.71 11.80 -2.81
N PHE A 220 -2.07 12.93 -3.42
CA PHE A 220 -3.11 13.81 -2.93
C PHE A 220 -4.27 13.89 -3.92
N ILE A 221 -5.50 13.71 -3.44
CA ILE A 221 -6.73 13.78 -4.24
C ILE A 221 -7.45 15.09 -3.90
N ASN A 222 -7.97 15.78 -4.92
CA ASN A 222 -8.71 17.05 -4.79
C ASN A 222 -7.94 18.22 -4.15
N ASN A 223 -6.60 18.18 -4.18
CA ASN A 223 -5.77 19.30 -3.71
C ASN A 223 -5.88 20.52 -4.66
N GLN A 224 -6.50 21.59 -4.17
CA GLN A 224 -6.66 22.85 -4.92
C GLN A 224 -5.36 23.65 -5.00
N GLY A 225 -4.42 23.43 -4.09
CA GLY A 225 -3.04 23.89 -4.21
C GLY A 225 -2.62 25.02 -3.28
N ASP A 226 -3.51 25.46 -2.39
CA ASP A 226 -3.34 26.72 -1.65
C ASP A 226 -2.74 26.55 -0.24
N ASN A 227 -2.52 25.31 0.24
CA ASN A 227 -1.99 25.06 1.59
C ASN A 227 -0.86 24.00 1.58
N GLU A 228 0.00 24.03 2.61
CA GLU A 228 0.90 22.92 2.95
C GLU A 228 0.07 21.72 3.42
N ILE A 229 -0.25 20.82 2.49
CA ILE A 229 -1.01 19.59 2.79
C ILE A 229 -0.04 18.50 3.24
N GLY A 230 -0.35 17.89 4.38
CA GLY A 230 0.43 16.81 4.99
C GLY A 230 -0.36 15.50 5.13
N PRO A 231 0.27 14.45 5.69
CA PRO A 231 -0.35 13.12 5.86
C PRO A 231 -1.56 13.11 6.79
N GLN A 232 -1.77 14.16 7.57
CA GLN A 232 -2.91 14.35 8.46
C GLN A 232 -4.16 14.91 7.77
N ASP A 233 -4.05 15.40 6.54
CA ASP A 233 -5.14 16.04 5.82
C ASP A 233 -5.98 15.04 5.03
N SER A 234 -7.25 15.37 4.81
CA SER A 234 -8.19 14.47 4.11
C SER A 234 -7.87 14.26 2.63
N GLU A 235 -7.15 15.20 2.05
CA GLU A 235 -6.69 15.22 0.68
C GLU A 235 -5.53 14.24 0.48
N PHE A 236 -4.82 13.84 1.55
CA PHE A 236 -3.78 12.81 1.49
C PHE A 236 -4.42 11.43 1.38
N ALA A 237 -4.20 10.77 0.24
CA ALA A 237 -4.76 9.45 -0.04
C ALA A 237 -3.80 8.32 0.38
N GLY A 238 -2.49 8.54 0.31
CA GLY A 238 -1.48 7.58 0.74
C GLY A 238 -0.12 7.80 0.08
N SER A 239 0.84 6.96 0.45
CA SER A 239 2.20 6.98 -0.11
C SER A 239 2.58 5.63 -0.70
N PHE A 240 3.22 5.68 -1.86
CA PHE A 240 3.99 4.55 -2.38
C PHE A 240 5.41 4.66 -1.82
N VAL A 241 5.88 3.61 -1.15
CA VAL A 241 7.23 3.56 -0.58
C VAL A 241 7.84 2.19 -0.88
N THR A 242 9.07 2.17 -1.38
CA THR A 242 9.81 0.93 -1.66
C THR A 242 11.13 0.92 -0.91
N LEU A 243 11.49 -0.26 -0.38
CA LEU A 243 12.81 -0.48 0.18
C LEU A 243 13.77 -0.83 -0.97
N PRO A 244 14.96 -0.22 -1.03
CA PRO A 244 15.90 -0.59 -2.07
C PRO A 244 16.34 -2.04 -1.94
N HIS A 245 16.43 -2.74 -3.06
CA HIS A 245 16.81 -4.14 -3.12
C HIS A 245 17.57 -4.43 -4.42
N SER A 246 18.40 -5.49 -4.40
CA SER A 246 19.18 -5.87 -5.58
C SER A 246 18.27 -6.44 -6.69
N PRO A 247 18.54 -6.15 -7.97
CA PRO A 247 17.79 -6.73 -9.08
C PRO A 247 17.91 -8.26 -9.11
N HIS A 248 16.83 -8.95 -9.50
CA HIS A 248 16.87 -10.38 -9.76
C HIS A 248 17.38 -10.67 -11.19
N VAL A 249 18.50 -11.40 -11.27
CA VAL A 249 19.08 -12.26 -12.35
C VAL A 249 19.21 -11.69 -13.78
N ASN A 250 18.54 -10.63 -14.17
CA ASN A 250 18.80 -9.91 -15.41
C ASN A 250 19.27 -8.50 -15.05
N HIS A 251 20.33 -8.02 -15.69
CA HIS A 251 21.01 -6.72 -15.45
C HIS A 251 20.14 -5.46 -15.64
N ASN A 252 18.81 -5.57 -15.59
CA ASN A 252 17.89 -4.46 -15.63
C ASN A 252 17.39 -4.14 -14.21
N ASN A 253 17.80 -2.98 -13.69
CA ASN A 253 17.38 -2.50 -12.38
C ASN A 253 15.95 -1.92 -12.39
N ILE A 254 15.35 -1.82 -13.58
CA ILE A 254 14.02 -1.24 -13.76
C ILE A 254 12.95 -2.25 -13.30
N THR A 255 12.17 -1.82 -12.32
CA THR A 255 11.10 -2.56 -11.69
C THR A 255 9.76 -1.91 -12.00
N LYS A 256 8.77 -2.73 -12.38
CA LYS A 256 7.37 -2.31 -12.56
C LYS A 256 6.57 -2.70 -11.33
N ALA A 257 5.81 -1.76 -10.80
CA ALA A 257 4.97 -1.92 -9.61
C ALA A 257 3.58 -1.33 -9.85
N SER A 258 2.61 -1.74 -9.04
CA SER A 258 1.23 -1.24 -9.12
C SER A 258 0.75 -0.83 -7.72
N PHE A 259 0.51 0.46 -7.54
CA PHE A 259 0.06 1.05 -6.29
C PHE A 259 -1.45 1.25 -6.29
N ARG A 260 -2.12 0.82 -5.22
CA ARG A 260 -3.58 0.77 -5.13
C ARG A 260 -4.07 1.54 -3.91
N LEU A 261 -4.96 2.49 -4.14
CA LEU A 261 -5.57 3.32 -3.10
C LEU A 261 -7.08 3.18 -3.15
N GLY A 262 -7.69 2.81 -2.02
CA GLY A 262 -9.15 2.78 -1.91
C GLY A 262 -9.73 4.19 -2.05
N SER A 263 -10.75 4.35 -2.90
CA SER A 263 -11.51 5.60 -2.98
C SER A 263 -12.25 5.80 -1.67
N ASN A 264 -11.96 6.90 -0.97
CA ASN A 264 -12.54 7.20 0.33
C ASN A 264 -13.96 7.78 0.17
N LYS A 265 -14.84 7.12 -0.59
CA LYS A 265 -16.28 7.39 -0.56
C LYS A 265 -16.89 6.67 0.63
N ARG A 266 -16.72 7.22 1.82
CA ARG A 266 -17.59 6.87 2.96
C ARG A 266 -18.79 7.81 2.95
N ARG A 267 -19.95 7.24 2.59
CA ARG A 267 -21.28 7.81 2.84
C ARG A 267 -21.41 8.32 4.28
#